data_AF-B9XHQ9-F1
#
_entry.id   AF-B9XHQ9-F1
#
_cell.length_a   1.000
_cell.length_b   1.000
_cell.length_c   1.000
_cell.angle_alpha   90.00
_cell.angle_beta   90.00
_cell.angle_gamma   90.00
#
_symmetry.space_group_name_H-M   'P 1'
#
loop_
_entity.id
_entity.type
_entity.pdbx_description
1 polymer ?
#
loop_
_entity_poly.entity_id
_entity_poly.type
_entity_poly.pdbx_seq_one_letter_code
_entity_poly.pdbx_strand_id
1 'polypeptide(L)'
;MKPSLDETVPLRTAFVIMQRYLEFYWEHTGRGGEIGSLLSDVQMLQDGGTADPAALEDWLTVAETVIRGGQGPLFMQLTPKP
;
A
#
# COMPACT_ATOMS: atom_id res chain seq x y z
N MET A 1 -17.51 6.28 16.16
CA MET A 1 -17.99 5.02 15.55
C MET A 1 -16.78 4.35 14.91
N LYS A 2 -16.64 3.01 14.99
CA LYS A 2 -15.57 2.31 14.27
C LYS A 2 -15.97 2.13 12.80
N PRO A 3 -15.05 2.25 11.84
CA PRO A 3 -15.34 2.01 10.43
C PRO A 3 -15.74 0.55 10.18
N SER A 4 -16.52 0.30 9.12
CA SER A 4 -16.89 -1.04 8.66
C SER A 4 -15.89 -1.56 7.64
N LEU A 5 -15.83 -2.87 7.43
CA LEU A 5 -15.05 -3.46 6.34
C LEU A 5 -15.59 -3.09 4.96
N ASP A 6 -16.89 -2.81 4.86
CA ASP A 6 -17.55 -2.44 3.62
C ASP A 6 -17.51 -0.92 3.34
N GLU A 7 -16.69 -0.17 4.08
CA GLU A 7 -16.62 1.28 3.95
C GLU A 7 -15.86 1.69 2.68
N THR A 8 -16.54 2.43 1.79
CA THR A 8 -15.93 2.94 0.56
C THR A 8 -15.09 4.18 0.87
N VAL A 9 -13.79 4.10 0.54
CA VAL A 9 -12.85 5.21 0.69
C VAL A 9 -12.12 5.50 -0.63
N PRO A 10 -11.63 6.73 -0.87
CA PRO A 10 -10.74 7.02 -1.98
C PRO A 10 -9.48 6.16 -1.93
N LEU A 11 -8.92 5.78 -3.10
CA LEU A 11 -7.69 4.96 -3.17
C LEU A 11 -6.51 5.57 -2.39
N ARG A 12 -6.40 6.90 -2.38
CA ARG A 12 -5.40 7.63 -1.58
C ARG A 12 -5.61 7.37 -0.08
N THR A 13 -6.85 7.39 0.39
CA THR A 13 -7.17 7.10 1.79
C THR A 13 -6.84 5.65 2.13
N ALA A 14 -7.16 4.70 1.25
CA ALA A 14 -6.78 3.30 1.41
C ALA A 14 -5.25 3.11 1.48
N PHE A 15 -4.49 3.84 0.66
CA PHE A 15 -3.02 3.84 0.71
C PHE A 15 -2.51 4.34 2.07
N VAL A 16 -3.04 5.45 2.56
CA VAL A 16 -2.68 5.99 3.89
C VAL A 16 -3.05 5.00 5.00
N ILE A 17 -4.21 4.35 4.93
CA ILE A 17 -4.60 3.31 5.90
C ILE A 17 -3.58 2.18 5.91
N MET A 18 -3.18 1.70 4.72
CA MET A 18 -2.16 0.65 4.58
C MET A 18 -0.83 1.08 5.22
N GLN A 19 -0.35 2.30 4.93
CA GLN A 19 0.89 2.81 5.53
C GLN A 19 0.82 2.86 7.05
N ARG A 20 -0.27 3.41 7.61
CA ARG A 20 -0.46 3.50 9.07
C ARG A 20 -0.55 2.13 9.72
N TYR A 21 -1.14 1.15 9.04
CA TYR A 21 -1.15 -0.22 9.51
C TYR A 21 0.26 -0.84 9.52
N LEU A 22 1.07 -0.64 8.46
CA LEU A 22 2.45 -1.12 8.41
C LEU A 22 3.31 -0.46 9.49
N GLU A 23 3.17 0.85 9.70
CA GLU A 23 3.85 1.60 10.75
C GLU A 23 3.50 1.04 12.13
N PHE A 24 2.19 0.88 12.40
CA PHE A 24 1.71 0.24 13.62
C PHE A 24 2.31 -1.16 13.80
N TYR A 25 2.26 -2.02 12.78
CA TYR A 25 2.81 -3.37 12.85
C TYR A 25 4.32 -3.36 13.10
N TRP A 26 5.07 -2.52 12.40
CA TRP A 26 6.52 -2.39 12.54
C TRP A 26 6.93 -1.99 13.95
N GLU A 27 6.23 -1.01 14.54
CA GLU A 27 6.46 -0.59 15.93
C GLU A 27 6.20 -1.71 16.94
N HIS A 28 5.21 -2.56 16.69
CA HIS A 28 4.79 -3.62 17.63
C HIS A 28 5.55 -4.94 17.45
N THR A 29 6.31 -5.11 16.37
CA THR A 29 7.02 -6.37 16.05
C THR A 29 8.54 -6.24 16.13
N GLY A 30 9.04 -5.21 16.80
CA GLY A 30 10.48 -5.04 17.04
C GLY A 30 11.23 -4.38 15.88
N ARG A 31 10.52 -3.71 14.97
CA ARG A 31 11.10 -2.86 13.91
C ARG A 31 12.00 -3.61 12.91
N GLY A 32 11.48 -4.69 12.32
CA GLY A 32 12.20 -5.46 11.28
C GLY A 32 12.62 -4.60 10.09
N GLY A 33 13.81 -4.88 9.53
CA GLY A 33 14.44 -4.08 8.47
C GLY A 33 13.60 -3.99 7.19
N GLU A 34 13.09 -5.11 6.68
CA GLU A 34 12.31 -5.16 5.43
C GLU A 34 11.09 -4.24 5.44
N ILE A 35 10.35 -4.22 6.55
CA ILE A 35 9.17 -3.35 6.70
C ILE A 35 9.59 -1.89 6.88
N GLY A 36 10.73 -1.64 7.54
CA GLY A 36 11.31 -0.31 7.66
C GLY A 36 11.72 0.28 6.30
N SER A 37 12.32 -0.55 5.43
CA SER A 37 12.64 -0.17 4.04
C SER A 37 11.37 0.17 3.28
N LEU A 38 10.37 -0.73 3.30
CA LEU A 38 9.09 -0.49 2.64
C LEU A 38 8.42 0.80 3.13
N LEU A 39 8.40 1.03 4.44
CA LEU A 39 7.85 2.26 5.05
C LEU A 39 8.55 3.53 4.55
N SER A 40 9.85 3.44 4.29
CA SER A 40 10.64 4.54 3.74
C SER A 40 10.22 4.83 2.29
N ASP A 41 10.00 3.79 1.48
CA ASP A 41 9.59 3.94 0.07
C ASP A 41 8.17 4.51 -0.06
N VAL A 42 7.23 4.01 0.76
CA VAL A 42 5.82 4.41 0.67
C VAL A 42 5.54 5.76 1.32
N GLN A 43 6.48 6.33 2.10
CA GLN A 43 6.26 7.55 2.89
C GLN A 43 5.63 8.68 2.06
N MET A 44 4.46 9.17 2.49
CA MET A 44 3.76 10.27 1.81
C MET A 44 4.49 11.61 2.04
N LEU A 45 4.73 12.34 0.96
CA LEU A 45 5.35 13.66 0.95
C LEU A 45 4.28 14.77 1.01
N GLN A 46 4.71 16.01 1.29
CA GLN A 46 3.80 17.16 1.44
C GLN A 46 3.05 17.52 0.15
N ASP A 47 3.61 17.17 -1.01
CA ASP A 47 3.01 17.39 -2.33
C ASP A 47 1.97 16.32 -2.72
N GLY A 48 1.79 15.30 -1.87
CA GLY A 48 0.86 14.20 -2.10
C GLY A 48 1.42 13.04 -2.94
N GLY A 49 2.71 13.06 -3.26
CA GLY A 49 3.46 11.90 -3.77
C GLY A 49 4.00 11.01 -2.64
N THR A 50 4.75 9.99 -3.03
CA THR A 50 5.49 9.10 -2.12
C THR A 50 7.00 9.33 -2.27
N ALA A 51 7.78 8.93 -1.27
CA ALA A 51 9.24 9.04 -1.30
C ALA A 51 9.85 8.27 -2.48
N ASP A 52 9.32 7.09 -2.80
CA ASP A 52 9.51 6.43 -4.09
C ASP A 52 8.22 6.52 -4.93
N PRO A 53 8.21 7.30 -6.03
CA PRO A 53 7.08 7.37 -6.95
C PRO A 53 6.64 6.02 -7.52
N ALA A 54 7.55 5.06 -7.67
CA ALA A 54 7.22 3.71 -8.18
C ALA A 54 6.27 2.96 -7.24
N ALA A 55 6.38 3.19 -5.92
CA ALA A 55 5.49 2.56 -4.95
C ALA A 55 4.02 2.97 -5.13
N LEU A 56 3.76 4.20 -5.57
CA LEU A 56 2.41 4.67 -5.88
C LEU A 56 1.88 4.06 -7.19
N GLU A 57 2.74 3.89 -8.20
CA GLU A 57 2.38 3.20 -9.44
C GLU A 57 2.04 1.72 -9.20
N ASP A 58 2.86 1.04 -8.39
CA ASP A 58 2.63 -0.35 -7.99
C ASP A 58 1.31 -0.49 -7.22
N TRP A 59 1.03 0.44 -6.30
CA TRP A 59 -0.25 0.49 -5.59
C TRP A 59 -1.45 0.62 -6.54
N LEU A 60 -1.38 1.52 -7.52
CA LEU A 60 -2.47 1.71 -8.49
C LEU A 60 -2.65 0.47 -9.38
N THR A 61 -1.55 -0.18 -9.77
CA THR A 61 -1.59 -1.42 -10.55
C THR A 61 -2.27 -2.54 -9.78
N VAL A 62 -1.89 -2.73 -8.50
CA VAL A 62 -2.55 -3.69 -7.61
C VAL A 62 -4.02 -3.34 -7.42
N ALA A 63 -4.35 -2.07 -7.17
CA ALA A 63 -5.74 -1.63 -7.00
C ALA A 63 -6.60 -1.89 -8.24
N GLU A 64 -6.06 -1.65 -9.45
CA GLU A 64 -6.76 -1.94 -10.70
C GLU A 64 -7.10 -3.43 -10.83
N THR A 65 -6.14 -4.32 -10.54
CA THR A 65 -6.37 -5.78 -10.61
C THR A 65 -7.49 -6.22 -9.67
N VAL A 66 -7.48 -5.75 -8.43
CA VAL A 66 -8.48 -6.10 -7.41
C VAL A 66 -9.86 -5.54 -7.79
N ILE A 67 -9.93 -4.26 -8.18
CA ILE A 67 -11.19 -3.59 -8.51
C ILE A 67 -11.85 -4.21 -9.76
N ARG A 68 -11.05 -4.61 -10.75
CA ARG A 68 -11.56 -5.21 -11.99
C ARG A 68 -11.87 -6.71 -11.88
N GLY A 69 -11.80 -7.28 -10.67
CA GLY A 69 -12.22 -8.66 -10.40
C GLY A 69 -11.11 -9.71 -10.52
N GLY A 70 -9.85 -9.30 -10.56
CA GLY A 70 -8.70 -10.19 -10.43
C GLY A 70 -8.59 -10.74 -9.01
N GLN A 71 -9.31 -11.83 -8.72
CA GLN A 71 -9.21 -12.58 -7.45
C GLN A 71 -8.12 -13.68 -7.50
N GLY A 72 -7.33 -13.72 -8.59
CA GLY A 72 -6.20 -14.63 -8.75
C GLY A 72 -4.91 -14.10 -8.10
N PRO A 73 -3.86 -14.92 -7.96
CA PRO A 73 -2.62 -14.49 -7.33
C PRO A 73 -1.96 -13.34 -8.10
N LEU A 74 -1.53 -12.28 -7.39
CA LEU A 74 -0.88 -11.10 -7.97
C LEU A 74 0.36 -11.44 -8.83
N PHE A 75 1.10 -12.49 -8.48
CA PHE A 75 2.28 -12.94 -9.23
C PHE A 75 1.98 -13.49 -10.64
N MET A 76 0.71 -13.81 -10.95
CA MET A 76 0.30 -14.20 -12.31
C MET A 76 -0.13 -13.00 -13.16
N GLN A 77 -0.32 -11.84 -12.53
CA GLN A 77 -0.91 -10.65 -13.15
C GLN A 77 0.06 -9.48 -13.24
N LEU A 78 1.13 -9.50 -12.45
CA LEU A 78 2.20 -8.49 -12.43
C LEU A 78 3.50 -9.11 -12.96
N THR A 79 4.07 -8.53 -14.02
CA THR A 79 5.44 -8.87 -14.44
C THR A 79 6.44 -8.18 -13.52
N PRO A 80 7.51 -8.86 -13.06
CA PRO A 80 8.56 -8.21 -12.29
C PRO A 80 9.10 -7.00 -13.04
N LYS A 81 9.29 -5.89 -12.33
CA LYS A 81 10.03 -4.74 -12.87
C LYS A 81 11.49 -5.20 -13.14
N PRO A 82 12.07 -4.86 -14.30
CA PRO A 82 13.42 -5.28 -14.68
C PRO A 82 14.50 -4.77 -13.71
#